data_AF-A0A949H6Y2-F1
#
_entry.id   AF-A0A949H6Y2-F1
#
_cell.length_a   1.000
_cell.length_b   1.000
_cell.length_c   1.000
_cell.angle_alpha   90.00
_cell.angle_beta   90.00
_cell.angle_gamma   90.00
#
_symmetry.space_group_name_H-M   'P 1'
#
loop_
_entity.id
_entity.type
_entity.pdbx_description
1 polymer ?
#
loop_
_entity_poly.entity_id
_entity_poly.type
_entity_poly.pdbx_seq_one_letter_code
_entity_poly.pdbx_strand_id
1 'polypeptide(L)'
;MLTDTQLNALLKQNIAQLAPVESIDLNFDPGKVRARVRVSGMDLQVVTGARLVNGRVTLVDPVVTGPMGMTLPAEGFIGPIEKILNEQLTKNGITIKSFEIREGVIVIG
;
A
#
# COMPACT_ATOMS: atom_id res chain seq x y z
N MET A 1 13.08 1.84 -8.75
CA MET A 1 12.89 1.41 -7.35
C MET A 1 12.07 2.47 -6.63
N LEU A 2 11.25 2.05 -5.66
CA LEU A 2 10.44 2.92 -4.80
C LEU A 2 10.59 2.47 -3.35
N THR A 3 11.02 3.34 -2.44
CA THR A 3 11.18 2.98 -1.02
C THR A 3 9.89 3.17 -0.23
N ASP A 4 9.78 2.49 0.91
CA ASP A 4 8.65 2.67 1.84
C ASP A 4 8.55 4.12 2.32
N THR A 5 9.68 4.78 2.56
CA THR A 5 9.79 6.19 2.96
C THR A 5 9.22 7.11 1.89
N GLN A 6 9.56 6.87 0.61
CA GLN A 6 9.01 7.64 -0.51
C GLN A 6 7.49 7.44 -0.64
N LEU A 7 7.02 6.20 -0.54
CA LEU A 7 5.59 5.92 -0.61
C LEU A 7 4.83 6.52 0.58
N ASN A 8 5.37 6.43 1.79
CA ASN A 8 4.80 7.07 2.98
C ASN A 8 4.69 8.58 2.84
N ALA A 9 5.69 9.24 2.27
CA ALA A 9 5.62 10.67 2.00
C ALA A 9 4.48 11.00 1.03
N LEU A 10 4.32 10.21 -0.04
CA LEU A 10 3.23 10.37 -1.00
C LEU A 10 1.86 10.12 -0.37
N LEU A 11 1.71 9.07 0.44
CA LEU A 11 0.45 8.78 1.12
C LEU A 11 0.08 9.87 2.11
N LYS A 12 1.05 10.43 2.85
CA LYS A 12 0.84 11.56 3.75
C LYS A 12 0.40 12.82 2.98
N GLN A 13 0.99 13.08 1.82
CA GLN A 13 0.57 14.18 0.95
C GLN A 13 -0.83 14.00 0.35
N ASN A 14 -1.29 12.75 0.21
CA ASN A 14 -2.57 12.40 -0.39
C ASN A 14 -3.57 11.83 0.63
N ILE A 15 -3.37 12.09 1.93
CA ILE A 15 -4.16 11.47 3.02
C ILE A 15 -5.66 11.74 2.89
N ALA A 16 -6.05 12.89 2.35
CA ALA A 16 -7.46 13.22 2.09
C ALA A 16 -8.13 12.27 1.08
N GLN A 17 -7.37 11.66 0.16
CA GLN A 17 -7.86 10.67 -0.79
C GLN A 17 -7.99 9.26 -0.18
N LEU A 18 -7.48 9.09 1.04
CA LEU A 18 -7.51 7.83 1.79
C LEU A 18 -8.65 7.80 2.82
N ALA A 19 -9.53 8.80 2.86
CA ALA A 19 -10.64 8.85 3.80
C ALA A 19 -11.43 7.51 3.83
N PRO A 20 -11.76 6.96 5.01
CA PRO A 20 -11.69 7.57 6.35
C PRO A 20 -10.34 7.43 7.08
N VAL A 21 -9.25 7.06 6.39
CA VAL A 21 -7.92 6.95 6.99
C VAL A 21 -7.41 8.32 7.46
N GLU A 22 -7.03 8.38 8.74
CA GLU A 22 -6.47 9.57 9.40
C GLU A 22 -4.94 9.59 9.31
N SER A 23 -4.32 8.41 9.41
CA SER A 23 -2.88 8.25 9.25
C SER A 23 -2.54 6.87 8.71
N ILE A 24 -1.43 6.79 7.98
CA ILE A 24 -0.90 5.55 7.44
C ILE A 24 0.63 5.58 7.50
N ASP A 25 1.19 4.45 7.90
CA ASP A 25 2.62 4.19 7.88
C ASP A 25 2.85 2.78 7.32
N LEU A 26 3.56 2.71 6.19
CA LEU A 26 3.88 1.49 5.47
C LEU A 26 5.32 1.06 5.72
N ASN A 27 5.52 -0.25 5.78
CA ASN A 27 6.81 -0.90 5.69
C ASN A 27 6.77 -1.99 4.62
N PHE A 28 7.87 -2.12 3.90
CA PHE A 28 8.07 -3.21 2.95
C PHE A 28 8.86 -4.33 3.64
N ASP A 29 8.18 -5.45 3.87
CA ASP A 29 8.78 -6.71 4.31
C ASP A 29 9.02 -7.57 3.05
N PRO A 30 10.01 -8.49 3.01
CA PRO A 30 10.21 -9.36 1.85
C PRO A 30 8.91 -10.06 1.39
N GLY A 31 8.46 -9.75 0.18
CA GLY A 31 7.23 -10.26 -0.43
C GLY A 31 5.91 -9.71 0.15
N LYS A 32 5.93 -8.76 1.10
CA LYS A 32 4.73 -8.26 1.78
C LYS A 32 4.77 -6.74 2.01
N VAL A 33 3.61 -6.11 1.99
CA VAL A 33 3.43 -4.74 2.46
C VAL A 33 2.71 -4.80 3.80
N ARG A 34 3.30 -4.17 4.82
CA ARG A 34 2.68 -3.98 6.12
C ARG A 34 2.29 -2.52 6.27
N ALA A 35 1.08 -2.27 6.74
CA ALA A 35 0.58 -0.94 7.04
C ALA A 35 0.12 -0.88 8.49
N ARG A 36 0.48 0.21 9.20
CA ARG A 36 -0.25 0.67 10.37
C ARG A 36 -1.15 1.81 9.91
N VAL A 37 -2.45 1.67 10.17
CA VAL A 37 -3.47 2.60 9.71
C VAL A 37 -4.29 3.06 10.89
N ARG A 38 -4.57 4.36 10.99
CA ARG A 38 -5.54 4.89 11.94
C ARG A 38 -6.81 5.30 11.23
N VAL A 39 -7.95 4.85 11.75
CA VAL A 39 -9.28 5.13 11.21
C VAL A 39 -10.23 5.37 12.36
N SER A 40 -10.92 6.51 12.37
CA SER A 40 -11.87 6.87 13.43
C SER A 40 -11.27 6.71 14.84
N GLY A 41 -10.01 7.15 15.01
CA GLY A 41 -9.25 7.01 16.26
C GLY A 41 -8.77 5.60 16.62
N MET A 42 -9.01 4.58 15.80
CA MET A 42 -8.59 3.20 16.06
C MET A 42 -7.38 2.81 15.22
N ASP A 43 -6.40 2.16 15.84
CA ASP A 43 -5.22 1.64 15.16
C ASP A 43 -5.47 0.22 14.63
N LEU A 44 -5.16 0.03 13.35
CA LEU A 44 -5.27 -1.22 12.62
C LEU A 44 -3.91 -1.57 12.03
N GLN A 45 -3.67 -2.87 11.87
CA GLN A 45 -2.54 -3.37 11.11
C GLN A 45 -3.04 -4.16 9.91
N VAL A 46 -2.59 -3.78 8.73
CA VAL A 46 -2.89 -4.45 7.46
C VAL A 46 -1.61 -5.12 6.97
N VAL A 47 -1.70 -6.37 6.56
CA VAL A 47 -0.62 -7.09 5.88
C VAL A 47 -1.17 -7.59 4.57
N THR A 48 -0.53 -7.26 3.46
CA THR A 48 -0.97 -7.66 2.12
C THR A 48 0.21 -8.16 1.30
N GLY A 49 -0.03 -9.11 0.42
CA GLY A 49 0.87 -9.39 -0.69
C GLY A 49 0.73 -8.33 -1.79
N ALA A 50 1.63 -8.38 -2.77
CA ALA A 50 1.48 -7.61 -3.99
C ALA A 50 1.91 -8.46 -5.20
N ARG A 51 1.21 -8.30 -6.32
CA ARG A 51 1.46 -9.01 -7.58
C ARG A 51 1.42 -8.03 -8.74
N LEU A 52 2.10 -8.38 -9.82
CA LEU A 52 1.98 -7.65 -11.08
C LEU A 52 0.85 -8.27 -11.92
N VAL A 53 -0.18 -7.49 -12.22
CA VAL A 53 -1.32 -7.88 -13.04
C VAL A 53 -1.47 -6.85 -14.16
N ASN A 54 -1.36 -7.28 -15.42
CA ASN A 54 -1.50 -6.42 -16.59
C ASN A 54 -0.62 -5.14 -16.54
N GLY A 55 0.61 -5.25 -16.05
CA GLY A 55 1.54 -4.12 -15.93
C GLY A 55 1.23 -3.16 -14.78
N ARG A 56 0.31 -3.52 -13.89
CA ARG A 56 -0.05 -2.74 -12.69
C ARG A 56 0.20 -3.57 -11.44
N VAL A 57 0.65 -2.92 -10.37
CA VAL A 57 0.80 -3.57 -9.07
C VAL A 57 -0.58 -3.70 -8.44
N THR A 58 -0.96 -4.91 -8.05
CA THR A 58 -2.21 -5.20 -7.35
C THR A 58 -1.88 -5.72 -5.96
N LEU A 59 -2.51 -5.15 -4.94
CA LEU A 59 -2.41 -5.64 -3.56
C LEU A 59 -3.36 -6.82 -3.38
N VAL A 60 -2.86 -7.94 -2.87
CA VAL A 60 -3.59 -9.22 -2.83
C VAL A 60 -3.54 -9.87 -1.45
N ASP A 61 -4.55 -10.67 -1.16
CA ASP A 61 -4.67 -11.46 0.07
C ASP A 61 -4.50 -10.60 1.35
N PRO A 62 -5.22 -9.48 1.49
CA PRO A 62 -5.06 -8.58 2.62
C PRO A 62 -5.58 -9.23 3.91
N VAL A 63 -4.81 -9.08 4.97
CA VAL A 63 -5.16 -9.49 6.33
C VAL A 63 -5.20 -8.24 7.20
N VAL A 64 -6.37 -7.93 7.74
CA VAL A 64 -6.55 -6.80 8.66
C VAL A 64 -6.66 -7.34 10.08
N THR A 65 -5.88 -6.77 10.98
CA THR A 65 -5.86 -7.10 12.40
C THR A 65 -6.07 -5.83 13.23
N GLY A 66 -6.87 -5.94 14.28
CA GLY A 66 -7.22 -4.82 15.15
C GLY A 66 -8.72 -4.77 15.50
N PRO A 67 -9.15 -3.77 16.28
CA PRO A 67 -10.52 -3.68 16.81
C PRO A 67 -11.60 -3.66 15.73
N MET A 68 -11.28 -3.20 14.52
CA MET A 68 -12.20 -3.17 13.37
C MET A 68 -11.90 -4.21 12.29
N GLY A 69 -11.00 -5.17 12.54
CA GLY A 69 -10.59 -6.17 11.54
C GLY A 69 -11.73 -7.05 11.00
N MET A 70 -12.88 -7.08 11.69
CA MET A 70 -14.08 -7.81 11.26
C MET A 70 -15.14 -6.93 10.59
N THR A 71 -15.08 -5.61 10.75
CA THR A 71 -16.14 -4.68 10.30
C THR A 71 -15.74 -3.86 9.09
N LEU A 72 -14.44 -3.72 8.84
CA LEU A 72 -13.90 -2.89 7.78
C LEU A 72 -13.34 -3.79 6.66
N PRO A 73 -13.98 -3.81 5.47
CA PRO A 73 -13.49 -4.60 4.35
C PRO A 73 -12.12 -4.07 3.93
N ALA A 74 -11.15 -4.98 3.84
CA ALA A 74 -9.76 -4.63 3.53
C ALA A 74 -9.67 -3.84 2.21
N GLU A 75 -10.51 -4.19 1.23
CA GLU A 75 -10.63 -3.60 -0.09
C GLU A 75 -10.82 -2.08 -0.04
N GLY A 76 -11.55 -1.58 0.97
CA GLY A 76 -11.77 -0.15 1.19
C GLY A 76 -10.48 0.63 1.51
N PHE A 77 -9.44 -0.04 2.01
CA PHE A 77 -8.15 0.56 2.37
C PHE A 77 -7.10 0.37 1.28
N ILE A 78 -6.99 -0.83 0.75
CA ILE A 78 -5.95 -1.16 -0.23
C ILE A 78 -6.20 -0.54 -1.60
N GLY A 79 -7.45 -0.32 -2.02
CA GLY A 79 -7.76 0.27 -3.33
C GLY A 79 -7.14 1.66 -3.55
N PRO A 80 -7.35 2.64 -2.66
CA PRO A 80 -6.71 3.95 -2.77
C PRO A 80 -5.17 3.89 -2.72
N ILE A 81 -4.59 3.01 -1.88
CA ILE A 81 -3.13 2.81 -1.79
C ILE A 81 -2.59 2.26 -3.12
N GLU A 82 -3.26 1.24 -3.68
CA GLU A 82 -2.92 0.65 -4.97
C GLU A 82 -2.97 1.70 -6.08
N LYS A 83 -3.99 2.55 -6.08
CA LYS A 83 -4.10 3.64 -7.05
C LYS A 83 -2.91 4.59 -6.97
N ILE A 84 -2.61 5.13 -5.78
CA ILE A 84 -1.48 6.06 -5.58
C ILE A 84 -0.15 5.41 -5.95
N LEU A 85 0.05 4.15 -5.57
CA LEU A 85 1.24 3.38 -5.93
C LEU A 85 1.37 3.30 -7.45
N ASN A 86 0.36 2.82 -8.15
CA ASN A 86 0.41 2.69 -9.61
C ASN A 86 0.57 4.04 -10.32
N GLU A 87 -0.08 5.10 -9.85
CA GLU A 87 0.13 6.46 -10.36
C GLU A 87 1.58 6.89 -10.20
N GLN A 88 2.20 6.59 -9.06
CA GLN A 88 3.61 6.90 -8.84
C GLN A 88 4.55 6.08 -9.75
N LEU A 89 4.24 4.81 -9.98
CA LEU A 89 5.05 3.95 -10.84
C LEU A 89 4.92 4.32 -12.32
N THR A 90 3.72 4.71 -12.76
CA THR A 90 3.44 5.13 -14.13
C THR A 90 3.90 6.56 -14.44
N LYS A 91 3.91 7.48 -13.45
CA LYS A 91 4.45 8.85 -13.61
C LYS A 91 5.89 8.88 -14.09
N ASN A 92 6.66 7.84 -13.81
CA ASN A 92 8.05 7.73 -14.25
C ASN A 92 8.20 7.15 -15.68
N GLY A 93 7.09 6.89 -16.39
CA GLY A 93 7.11 6.30 -17.74
C GLY A 93 7.61 4.85 -17.78
N ILE A 94 7.69 4.19 -16.62
CA ILE A 94 8.25 2.84 -16.49
C ILE A 94 7.19 1.82 -16.86
N THR A 95 7.45 1.02 -17.89
CA THR A 95 6.69 -0.21 -18.15
C THR A 95 7.18 -1.28 -17.18
N ILE A 96 6.32 -1.70 -16.27
CA ILE A 96 6.66 -2.70 -15.25
C ILE A 96 6.63 -4.09 -15.90
N LYS A 97 7.78 -4.76 -16.01
CA LYS A 97 7.91 -6.15 -16.48
C LYS A 97 8.09 -7.13 -15.33
N SER A 98 8.67 -6.66 -14.23
CA SER A 98 8.90 -7.42 -13.01
C SER A 98 8.67 -6.55 -11.77
N PHE A 99 8.25 -7.19 -10.69
CA PHE A 99 7.93 -6.54 -9.42
C PHE A 99 8.41 -7.44 -8.28
N GLU A 100 9.26 -6.90 -7.41
CA GLU A 100 9.79 -7.60 -6.25
C GLU A 100 9.75 -6.66 -5.03
N ILE A 101 9.18 -7.14 -3.92
CA ILE A 101 9.25 -6.44 -2.64
C ILE A 101 10.42 -7.02 -1.85
N ARG A 102 11.42 -6.17 -1.60
CA ARG A 102 12.52 -6.42 -0.67
C ARG A 102 12.32 -5.59 0.58
N GLU A 103 13.15 -5.82 1.58
CA GLU A 103 13.14 -5.03 2.80
C GLU A 103 13.33 -3.54 2.47
N GLY A 104 12.36 -2.71 2.88
CA GLY A 104 12.35 -1.26 2.69
C GLY A 104 12.15 -0.75 1.25
N VAL A 105 12.08 -1.63 0.24
CA VAL A 105 12.03 -1.19 -1.17
C VAL A 105 11.26 -2.11 -2.10
N ILE A 106 10.54 -1.49 -3.03
CA ILE A 106 10.00 -2.13 -4.23
C ILE A 106 11.01 -1.98 -5.37
N VAL A 107 11.44 -3.12 -5.91
CA VAL A 107 12.28 -3.21 -7.11
C VAL A 107 11.38 -3.50 -8.32
N ILE A 108 11.63 -2.74 -9.39
CA ILE A 108 10.86 -2.78 -10.63
C ILE A 108 11.86 -2.92 -11.76
N GLY A 109 11.62 -3.87 -12.66
CA GLY A 109 12.40 -4.08 -13.89
C GLY A 109 11.52 -4.30 -15.10
#